data_AF-A0A433SHH7-F1
#
_entry.id   AF-A0A433SHH7-F1
#
_cell.length_a   1.000
_cell.length_b   1.000
_cell.length_c   1.000
_cell.angle_alpha   90.00
_cell.angle_beta   90.00
_cell.angle_gamma   90.00
#
_symmetry.space_group_name_H-M   'P 1'
#
loop_
_entity.id
_entity.type
_entity.pdbx_description
1 polymer ?
#
loop_
_entity_poly.entity_id
_entity_poly.type
_entity_poly.pdbx_seq_one_letter_code
_entity_poly.pdbx_strand_id
1 'polypeptide(L)'
;MLDQLRTLFSTENTLPVIILNVGVLFIVALLAYYVFRQILGYAAKRLTRSTTAFISTLADPEVIKKIAKILPWIIIQVGITLIPNLAESFVQIVRNIATAMTLLYGMLTISVYLEAITTYFTHKEDMRLRSIKSYVQLAQLAIFILGAICIIAVLINRSPVILLSGLGAMSAITMLVFKDTILSFVAGVQLSSNDTLRVGDWIEMPQVGADGDVIDIALQVVKVQNWDKTVTSIPTWRFMQESFKNWRGMQESGGRRIKRSLYIDISSVGFVAPTQFDHLCHLRVLKGYLADKQVEIDTYNSNLGEDAQMQANRRRLTNLGTFRAYALAYLKSHPRINQTMTCMVRQLAPQAEGIPMEIYCFTNTTAWAEYEGIQGDIFDHLFSVLSEFGLRAYQQPSGHDLSLLAGTMSPAAHETTATAGQP
;
A
#
# COMPACT_ATOMS: atom_id res chain seq x y z
N MET A 1 41.72 -37.30 38.40
CA MET A 1 40.62 -37.00 39.34
C MET A 1 39.40 -37.88 39.10
N LEU A 2 38.90 -37.99 37.85
CA LEU A 2 37.78 -38.89 37.51
C LEU A 2 38.10 -40.38 37.80
N ASP A 3 39.33 -40.84 37.54
CA ASP A 3 39.73 -42.23 37.83
C ASP A 3 39.81 -42.55 39.33
N GLN A 4 40.18 -41.58 40.18
CA GLN A 4 40.20 -41.75 41.64
C GLN A 4 38.78 -41.77 42.24
N LEU A 5 37.82 -41.06 41.63
CA LEU A 5 36.41 -41.19 41.98
C LEU A 5 35.88 -42.57 41.58
N ARG A 6 36.33 -43.12 40.45
CA ARG A 6 35.92 -44.44 39.96
C ARG A 6 36.36 -45.57 40.90
N THR A 7 37.54 -45.46 41.52
CA THR A 7 38.05 -46.43 42.50
C THR A 7 37.33 -46.39 43.85
N LEU A 8 36.70 -45.26 44.21
CA LEU A 8 35.86 -45.16 45.43
C LEU A 8 34.52 -45.90 45.28
N PHE A 9 34.07 -46.15 44.05
CA PHE A 9 32.78 -46.79 43.75
C PHE A 9 32.90 -48.25 43.29
N SER A 10 34.10 -48.85 43.30
CA SER A 10 34.39 -50.16 42.68
C SER A 10 34.50 -51.36 43.65
N THR A 11 34.10 -51.25 44.91
CA THR A 11 34.11 -52.37 45.87
C THR A 11 32.80 -53.17 45.83
N GLU A 12 32.92 -54.44 45.42
CA GLU A 12 31.92 -55.53 45.33
C GLU A 12 30.46 -55.22 44.97
N ASN A 13 30.03 -55.79 43.85
CA ASN A 13 28.75 -55.53 43.17
C ASN A 13 27.56 -56.25 43.81
N THR A 14 27.05 -55.70 44.91
CA THR A 14 25.76 -56.11 45.47
C THR A 14 24.73 -54.97 45.32
N LEU A 15 23.44 -55.29 45.10
CA LEU A 15 22.34 -54.31 45.08
C LEU A 15 22.43 -53.22 46.16
N PRO A 16 22.79 -53.51 47.44
CA PRO A 16 22.97 -52.48 48.46
C PRO A 16 24.07 -51.46 48.14
N VAL A 17 25.16 -51.83 47.46
CA VAL A 17 26.24 -50.91 47.06
C VAL A 17 25.77 -49.93 45.99
N ILE A 18 24.94 -50.39 45.04
CA ILE A 18 24.34 -49.51 44.02
C ILE A 18 23.40 -48.49 44.67
N ILE A 19 22.54 -48.94 45.59
CA ILE A 19 21.62 -48.07 46.34
C ILE A 19 22.40 -47.04 47.17
N LEU A 20 23.48 -47.48 47.83
CA LEU A 20 24.37 -46.60 48.58
C LEU A 20 24.99 -45.53 47.69
N ASN A 21 25.53 -45.91 46.52
CA ASN A 21 26.18 -44.99 45.59
C ASN A 21 25.21 -43.94 45.01
N VAL A 22 23.98 -44.34 44.68
CA VAL A 22 22.93 -43.41 44.24
C VAL A 22 22.51 -42.48 45.39
N GLY A 23 22.40 -43.00 46.61
CA GLY A 23 22.13 -42.21 47.81
C GLY A 23 23.21 -41.17 48.09
N VAL A 24 24.49 -41.56 48.00
CA VAL A 24 25.64 -40.66 48.13
C VAL A 24 25.61 -39.57 47.06
N LEU A 25 25.34 -39.91 45.81
CA LEU A 25 25.22 -38.93 44.72
C LEU A 25 24.12 -37.89 45.00
N PHE A 26 22.95 -38.34 45.48
CA PHE A 26 21.85 -37.45 45.82
C PHE A 26 22.20 -36.52 46.99
N ILE A 27 22.85 -37.05 48.03
CA ILE A 27 23.32 -36.27 49.18
C ILE A 27 24.36 -35.23 48.73
N VAL A 28 25.32 -35.60 47.88
CA VAL A 28 26.31 -34.67 47.32
C VAL A 28 25.65 -33.57 46.51
N ALA A 29 24.66 -33.90 45.68
CA ALA A 29 23.90 -32.92 44.90
C ALA A 29 23.14 -31.93 45.80
N LEU A 30 22.53 -32.41 46.89
CA LEU A 30 21.85 -31.57 47.88
C LEU A 30 22.83 -30.69 48.66
N LEU A 31 23.95 -31.24 49.14
CA LEU A 31 24.98 -30.46 49.83
C LEU A 31 25.54 -29.37 48.92
N ALA A 32 25.81 -29.71 47.65
CA ALA A 32 26.26 -28.76 46.65
C ALA A 32 25.23 -27.63 46.42
N TYR A 33 23.92 -27.93 46.41
CA TYR A 33 22.88 -26.88 46.36
C TYR A 33 23.03 -25.87 47.51
N TYR A 34 23.08 -26.37 48.76
CA TYR A 34 23.14 -25.51 49.95
C TYR A 34 24.43 -24.69 49.99
N VAL A 35 25.58 -25.34 49.77
CA VAL A 35 26.90 -24.69 49.77
C VAL A 35 26.99 -23.65 48.65
N PHE A 36 26.61 -24.02 47.42
CA PHE A 36 26.69 -23.11 46.28
C PHE A 36 25.76 -21.91 46.43
N ARG A 37 24.55 -22.11 46.97
CA ARG A 37 23.64 -21.01 47.29
C ARG A 37 24.24 -20.05 48.33
N GLN A 38 24.88 -20.56 49.39
CA GLN A 38 25.54 -19.73 50.40
C GLN A 38 26.71 -18.94 49.82
N ILE A 39 27.55 -19.58 49.00
CA ILE A 39 28.69 -18.94 48.32
C ILE A 39 28.19 -17.82 47.39
N LEU A 40 27.20 -18.09 46.54
CA LEU A 40 26.63 -17.08 45.65
C LEU A 40 26.00 -15.93 46.42
N GLY A 41 25.27 -16.21 47.50
CA GLY A 41 24.67 -15.17 48.35
C GLY A 41 25.72 -14.29 49.06
N TYR A 42 26.82 -14.88 49.51
CA TYR A 42 27.93 -14.14 50.11
C TYR A 42 28.68 -13.29 49.07
N ALA A 43 28.97 -13.87 47.90
CA ALA A 43 29.61 -13.18 46.79
C ALA A 43 28.76 -11.99 46.30
N ALA A 44 27.45 -12.19 46.16
CA ALA A 44 26.49 -11.16 45.76
C ALA A 44 26.52 -9.95 46.71
N LYS A 45 26.45 -10.18 48.03
CA LYS A 45 26.54 -9.11 49.05
C LYS A 45 27.86 -8.34 49.01
N ARG A 46 28.95 -9.00 48.60
CA ARG A 46 30.28 -8.38 48.47
C ARG A 46 30.40 -7.58 47.17
N LEU A 47 29.80 -8.05 46.07
CA LEU A 47 29.85 -7.43 44.75
C LEU A 47 28.92 -6.21 44.62
N THR A 48 27.77 -6.21 45.28
CA THR A 48 26.81 -5.08 45.29
C THR A 48 27.39 -3.79 45.88
N ARG A 49 28.56 -3.83 46.53
CA ARG A 49 29.25 -2.65 47.05
C ARG A 49 30.10 -1.89 46.01
N SER A 50 30.30 -2.39 44.78
CA SER A 50 31.35 -1.85 43.90
C SER A 50 31.12 -1.85 42.38
N THR A 51 29.92 -2.05 41.81
CA THR A 51 29.82 -2.29 40.34
C THR A 51 28.55 -1.82 39.62
N THR A 52 28.61 -1.88 38.27
CA THR A 52 27.61 -1.52 37.24
C THR A 52 26.26 -2.25 37.37
N ALA A 53 25.22 -1.70 36.72
CA ALA A 53 23.83 -2.20 36.68
C ALA A 53 23.67 -3.71 36.43
N PHE A 54 24.54 -4.29 35.60
CA PHE A 54 24.56 -5.73 35.29
C PHE A 54 24.88 -6.58 36.53
N ILE A 55 25.86 -6.16 37.33
CA ILE A 55 26.30 -6.94 38.49
C ILE A 55 25.29 -6.80 39.64
N SER A 56 24.68 -5.62 39.81
CA SER A 56 23.63 -5.42 40.82
C SER A 56 22.38 -6.25 40.54
N THR A 57 22.02 -6.47 39.27
CA THR A 57 20.84 -7.27 38.89
C THR A 57 21.11 -8.77 38.94
N LEU A 58 22.34 -9.22 38.66
CA LEU A 58 22.74 -10.62 38.82
C LEU A 58 22.81 -11.04 40.30
N ALA A 59 23.04 -10.08 41.20
CA ALA A 59 23.04 -10.26 42.65
C ALA A 59 21.64 -10.35 43.28
N ASP A 60 20.57 -10.29 42.47
CA ASP A 60 19.20 -10.44 42.95
C ASP A 60 18.99 -11.81 43.63
N PRO A 61 18.39 -11.86 44.85
CA PRO A 61 18.15 -13.10 45.57
C PRO A 61 17.37 -14.17 44.78
N GLU A 62 16.42 -13.78 43.94
CA GLU A 62 15.65 -14.72 43.11
C GLU A 62 16.49 -15.26 41.96
N VAL A 63 17.34 -14.44 41.32
CA VAL A 63 18.29 -14.91 40.29
C VAL A 63 19.27 -15.93 40.89
N ILE A 64 19.87 -15.61 42.04
CA ILE A 64 20.80 -16.49 42.76
C ILE A 64 20.13 -17.83 43.11
N LYS A 65 18.88 -17.79 43.59
CA LYS A 65 18.12 -18.98 43.95
C LYS A 65 17.86 -19.88 42.75
N LYS A 66 17.61 -19.33 41.55
CA LYS A 66 17.43 -20.11 40.31
C LYS A 66 18.75 -20.67 39.80
N ILE A 67 19.83 -19.87 39.78
CA ILE A 67 21.18 -20.32 39.43
C ILE A 67 21.60 -21.49 40.31
N ALA A 68 21.40 -21.38 41.63
CA ALA A 68 21.80 -22.41 42.57
C ALA A 68 21.11 -23.76 42.31
N LYS A 69 19.87 -23.74 41.78
CA LYS A 69 19.12 -24.96 41.43
C LYS A 69 19.66 -25.68 40.21
N ILE A 70 20.52 -25.06 39.38
CA ILE A 70 21.12 -25.70 38.20
C ILE A 70 22.17 -26.73 38.62
N LEU A 71 23.00 -26.39 39.62
CA LEU A 71 24.17 -27.19 39.99
C LEU A 71 23.86 -28.65 40.41
N PRO A 72 22.83 -28.95 41.22
CA PRO A 72 22.48 -30.32 41.60
C PRO A 72 22.16 -31.20 40.40
N TRP A 73 21.49 -30.65 39.39
CA TRP A 73 21.15 -31.40 38.17
C TRP A 73 22.37 -31.68 37.30
N ILE A 74 23.32 -30.73 37.23
CA ILE A 74 24.62 -30.98 36.57
C ILE A 74 25.37 -32.10 37.29
N ILE A 75 25.37 -32.10 38.63
CA ILE A 75 26.02 -33.14 39.44
C ILE A 75 25.36 -34.50 39.20
N ILE A 76 24.02 -34.58 39.14
CA ILE A 76 23.32 -35.82 38.82
C ILE A 76 23.62 -36.27 37.38
N GLN A 77 23.63 -35.34 36.43
CA GLN A 77 23.90 -35.59 35.00
C GLN A 77 25.28 -36.23 34.78
N VAL A 78 26.31 -35.74 35.47
CA VAL A 78 27.69 -36.26 35.38
C VAL A 78 27.91 -37.45 36.34
N GLY A 79 27.36 -37.38 37.54
CA GLY A 79 27.63 -38.37 38.59
C GLY A 79 26.97 -39.72 38.34
N ILE A 80 25.83 -39.76 37.64
CA ILE A 80 25.17 -41.04 37.32
C ILE A 80 26.02 -41.94 36.42
N THR A 81 26.91 -41.38 35.60
CA THR A 81 27.80 -42.16 34.72
C THR A 81 29.01 -42.74 35.45
N LEU A 82 29.29 -42.28 36.69
CA LEU A 82 30.40 -42.76 37.51
C LEU A 82 30.04 -44.03 38.30
N ILE A 83 28.75 -44.36 38.41
CA ILE A 83 28.27 -45.53 39.16
C ILE A 83 28.34 -46.78 38.27
N PRO A 84 29.21 -47.77 38.58
CA PRO A 84 29.34 -48.97 37.78
C PRO A 84 28.10 -49.90 37.91
N ASN A 85 27.87 -50.75 36.90
CA ASN A 85 26.84 -51.80 36.85
C ASN A 85 25.37 -51.34 36.86
N LEU A 86 25.10 -50.08 36.50
CA LEU A 86 23.73 -49.65 36.18
C LEU A 86 23.35 -50.06 34.75
N ALA A 87 22.09 -50.43 34.54
CA ALA A 87 21.58 -50.65 33.19
C ALA A 87 21.73 -49.37 32.35
N GLU A 88 22.31 -49.48 31.15
CA GLU A 88 22.62 -48.32 30.31
C GLU A 88 21.36 -47.48 29.99
N SER A 89 20.22 -48.15 29.81
CA SER A 89 18.92 -47.49 29.61
C SER A 89 18.50 -46.64 30.81
N PHE A 90 18.73 -47.11 32.03
CA PHE A 90 18.42 -46.37 33.25
C PHE A 90 19.33 -45.15 33.41
N VAL A 91 20.64 -45.31 33.17
CA VAL A 91 21.62 -44.20 33.19
C VAL A 91 21.21 -43.13 32.17
N GLN A 92 20.83 -43.54 30.96
CA GLN A 92 20.39 -42.64 29.90
C GLN A 92 19.12 -41.86 30.30
N ILE A 93 18.11 -42.52 30.88
CA ILE A 93 16.87 -41.87 31.34
C ILE A 93 17.18 -40.83 32.42
N VAL A 94 17.95 -41.20 33.45
CA VAL A 94 18.32 -40.27 34.54
C VAL A 94 19.12 -39.10 34.00
N ARG A 95 20.06 -39.33 33.07
CA ARG A 95 20.84 -38.26 32.43
C ARG A 95 19.98 -37.34 31.57
N ASN A 96 19.01 -37.87 30.85
CA ASN A 96 18.08 -37.08 30.04
C ASN A 96 17.17 -36.21 30.93
N ILE A 97 16.64 -36.78 32.02
CA ILE A 97 15.86 -36.02 33.02
C ILE A 97 16.72 -34.93 33.66
N ALA A 98 17.95 -35.25 34.07
CA ALA A 98 18.85 -34.28 34.68
C ALA A 98 19.20 -33.15 33.71
N THR A 99 19.51 -33.48 32.45
CA THR A 99 19.75 -32.49 31.40
C THR A 99 18.52 -31.61 31.14
N ALA A 100 17.31 -32.19 31.08
CA ALA A 100 16.06 -31.46 30.92
C ALA A 100 15.80 -30.49 32.08
N MET A 101 16.05 -30.91 33.32
CA MET A 101 15.93 -30.07 34.51
C MET A 101 16.99 -28.97 34.55
N THR A 102 18.22 -29.25 34.12
CA THR A 102 19.28 -28.24 33.94
C THR A 102 18.84 -27.16 32.94
N LEU A 103 18.28 -27.56 31.79
CA LEU A 103 17.74 -26.61 30.79
C LEU A 103 16.56 -25.81 31.34
N LEU A 104 15.63 -26.45 32.06
CA LEU A 104 14.48 -25.78 32.69
C LEU A 104 14.93 -24.69 33.67
N TYR A 105 15.83 -25.02 34.61
CA TYR A 105 16.32 -24.05 35.58
C TYR A 105 17.23 -22.99 34.94
N GLY A 106 17.94 -23.32 33.86
CA GLY A 106 18.64 -22.35 33.02
C GLY A 106 17.69 -21.32 32.40
N MET A 107 16.62 -21.76 31.75
CA MET A 107 15.59 -20.87 31.19
C MET A 107 14.94 -19.99 32.26
N LEU A 108 14.54 -20.58 33.40
CA LEU A 108 13.94 -19.84 34.51
C LEU A 108 14.91 -18.79 35.07
N THR A 109 16.20 -19.11 35.14
CA THR A 109 17.24 -18.16 35.55
C THR A 109 17.31 -16.97 34.60
N ILE A 110 17.36 -17.24 33.28
CA ILE A 110 17.40 -16.17 32.26
C ILE A 110 16.14 -15.32 32.34
N SER A 111 14.96 -15.95 32.49
CA SER A 111 13.69 -15.23 32.60
C SER A 111 13.65 -14.27 33.80
N VAL A 112 14.04 -14.75 34.98
CA VAL A 112 14.09 -13.94 36.22
C VAL A 112 15.16 -12.85 36.10
N TYR A 113 16.29 -13.15 35.46
CA TYR A 113 17.34 -12.16 35.23
C TYR A 113 16.89 -11.02 34.29
N LEU A 114 16.20 -11.35 33.19
CA LEU A 114 15.63 -10.34 32.28
C LEU A 114 14.58 -9.46 32.98
N GLU A 115 13.81 -10.02 33.90
CA GLU A 115 12.84 -9.28 34.72
C GLU A 115 13.53 -8.36 35.73
N ALA A 116 14.60 -8.82 36.38
CA ALA A 116 15.43 -8.01 37.28
C ALA A 116 16.08 -6.83 36.53
N ILE A 117 16.59 -7.06 35.31
CA ILE A 117 17.10 -5.99 34.44
C ILE A 117 16.02 -4.97 34.11
N THR A 118 14.85 -5.44 33.68
CA THR A 118 13.73 -4.56 33.31
C THR A 118 13.30 -3.70 34.50
N THR A 119 13.22 -4.29 35.68
CA THR A 119 12.86 -3.60 36.92
C THR A 119 13.90 -2.53 37.29
N TYR A 120 15.19 -2.84 37.13
CA TYR A 120 16.27 -1.88 37.38
C TYR A 120 16.22 -0.66 36.45
N PHE A 121 15.99 -0.86 35.14
CA PHE A 121 15.94 0.25 34.18
C PHE A 121 14.64 1.06 34.28
N THR A 122 13.50 0.41 34.55
CA THR A 122 12.20 1.11 34.69
C THR A 122 12.06 1.94 35.96
N HIS A 123 12.80 1.62 37.03
CA HIS A 123 12.82 2.43 38.26
C HIS A 123 13.71 3.67 38.18
N LYS A 124 14.67 3.72 37.25
CA LYS A 124 15.70 4.77 37.18
C LYS A 124 15.40 5.86 36.14
N GLU A 125 14.63 5.55 35.10
CA GLU A 125 14.29 6.50 34.04
C GLU A 125 12.77 6.69 33.94
N ASP A 126 12.33 7.91 34.22
CA ASP A 126 10.93 8.30 34.23
C ASP A 126 10.23 8.04 32.87
N MET A 127 9.18 7.22 32.94
CA MET A 127 8.00 7.15 32.05
C MET A 127 8.15 6.89 30.54
N ARG A 128 9.32 6.97 29.90
CA ARG A 128 9.43 6.79 28.42
C ARG A 128 9.68 5.36 27.92
N LEU A 129 9.97 4.39 28.79
CA LEU A 129 10.40 3.03 28.40
C LEU A 129 9.35 1.92 28.56
N ARG A 130 8.04 2.22 28.54
CA ARG A 130 6.99 1.17 28.53
C ARG A 130 7.12 0.19 27.35
N SER A 131 7.88 0.54 26.31
CA SER A 131 8.21 -0.32 25.18
C SER A 131 9.16 -1.48 25.54
N ILE A 132 10.06 -1.35 26.53
CA ILE A 132 11.07 -2.39 26.80
C ILE A 132 10.47 -3.67 27.39
N LYS A 133 9.40 -3.55 28.18
CA LYS A 133 8.70 -4.69 28.78
C LYS A 133 8.14 -5.61 27.70
N SER A 134 7.57 -5.07 26.64
CA SER A 134 7.03 -5.84 25.51
C SER A 134 8.13 -6.62 24.80
N TYR A 135 9.30 -6.02 24.58
CA TYR A 135 10.45 -6.71 23.96
C TYR A 135 11.00 -7.81 24.87
N VAL A 136 11.07 -7.60 26.18
CA VAL A 136 11.52 -8.61 27.14
C VAL A 136 10.54 -9.78 27.22
N GLN A 137 9.22 -9.51 27.20
CA GLN A 137 8.20 -10.56 27.14
C GLN A 137 8.32 -11.39 25.85
N LEU A 138 8.57 -10.75 24.71
CA LEU A 138 8.81 -11.44 23.45
C LEU A 138 10.08 -12.31 23.50
N ALA A 139 11.16 -11.80 24.09
CA ALA A 139 12.39 -12.56 24.28
C ALA A 139 12.19 -13.76 25.23
N GLN A 140 11.48 -13.59 26.34
CA GLN A 140 11.12 -14.68 27.25
C GLN A 140 10.28 -15.74 26.54
N LEU A 141 9.26 -15.33 25.78
CA LEU A 141 8.44 -16.25 24.98
C LEU A 141 9.31 -17.09 24.02
N ALA A 142 10.22 -16.44 23.30
CA ALA A 142 11.15 -17.13 22.40
C ALA A 142 12.05 -18.13 23.15
N ILE A 143 12.60 -17.75 24.31
CA ILE A 143 13.43 -18.62 25.15
C ILE A 143 12.63 -19.85 25.62
N PHE A 144 11.40 -19.66 26.09
CA PHE A 144 10.56 -20.76 26.55
C PHE A 144 10.15 -21.71 25.41
N ILE A 145 9.81 -21.18 24.22
CA ILE A 145 9.51 -22.00 23.04
C ILE A 145 10.75 -22.83 22.64
N LEU A 146 11.90 -22.18 22.45
CA LEU A 146 13.13 -22.85 22.02
C LEU A 146 13.61 -23.87 23.07
N GLY A 147 13.56 -23.52 24.35
CA GLY A 147 14.00 -24.42 25.39
C GLY A 147 13.01 -25.56 25.68
N ALA A 148 11.71 -25.38 25.45
CA ALA A 148 10.75 -26.49 25.44
C ALA A 148 11.09 -27.51 24.35
N ILE A 149 11.44 -27.05 23.15
CA ILE A 149 11.90 -27.91 22.05
C ILE A 149 13.17 -28.67 22.45
N CYS A 150 14.16 -27.98 23.05
CA CYS A 150 15.37 -28.63 23.55
C CYS A 150 15.10 -29.66 24.65
N ILE A 151 14.18 -29.38 25.59
CA ILE A 151 13.78 -30.33 26.63
C ILE A 151 13.15 -31.59 26.01
N ILE A 152 12.19 -31.42 25.10
CA ILE A 152 11.53 -32.55 24.42
C ILE A 152 12.56 -33.36 23.63
N ALA A 153 13.48 -32.69 22.92
CA ALA A 153 14.56 -33.34 22.18
C ALA A 153 15.45 -34.21 23.07
N VAL A 154 15.86 -33.67 24.23
CA VAL A 154 16.66 -34.39 25.23
C VAL A 154 15.90 -35.60 25.78
N LEU A 155 14.61 -35.43 26.12
CA LEU A 155 13.79 -36.52 26.67
C LEU A 155 13.59 -37.68 25.68
N ILE A 156 13.36 -37.37 24.40
CA ILE A 156 13.19 -38.36 23.31
C ILE A 156 14.55 -38.86 22.78
N ASN A 157 15.66 -38.34 23.32
CA ASN A 157 17.03 -38.69 22.89
C ASN A 157 17.27 -38.42 21.39
N ARG A 158 16.79 -37.27 20.90
CA ARG A 158 16.94 -36.79 19.52
C ARG A 158 17.61 -35.42 19.51
N SER A 159 18.22 -35.07 18.37
CA SER A 159 18.78 -33.72 18.20
C SER A 159 17.65 -32.68 18.15
N PRO A 160 17.76 -31.55 18.86
CA PRO A 160 16.80 -30.43 18.75
C PRO A 160 16.62 -29.94 17.32
N VAL A 161 17.66 -30.05 16.48
CA VAL A 161 17.62 -29.64 15.07
C VAL A 161 16.59 -30.45 14.28
N ILE A 162 16.35 -31.72 14.61
CA ILE A 162 15.37 -32.57 13.91
C ILE A 162 13.94 -32.14 14.23
N LEU A 163 13.68 -31.73 15.48
CA LEU A 163 12.36 -31.20 15.85
C LEU A 163 12.13 -29.82 15.25
N LEU A 164 13.17 -28.97 15.26
CA LEU A 164 13.14 -27.66 14.62
C LEU A 164 12.96 -27.76 13.10
N SER A 165 13.56 -28.74 12.44
CA SER A 165 13.40 -28.92 11.00
C SER A 165 11.98 -29.37 10.63
N GLY A 166 11.37 -30.27 11.42
CA GLY A 166 9.98 -30.65 11.24
C GLY A 166 9.00 -29.49 11.48
N LEU A 167 9.18 -28.74 12.56
CA LEU A 167 8.41 -27.53 12.85
C LEU A 167 8.60 -26.45 11.77
N GLY A 168 9.84 -26.25 11.31
CA GLY A 168 10.18 -25.29 10.27
C GLY A 168 9.53 -25.65 8.93
N ALA A 169 9.59 -26.92 8.52
CA ALA A 169 8.93 -27.40 7.31
C ALA A 169 7.41 -27.21 7.39
N MET A 170 6.78 -27.58 8.51
CA MET A 170 5.35 -27.36 8.73
C MET A 170 4.99 -25.87 8.75
N SER A 171 5.84 -25.03 9.33
CA SER A 171 5.63 -23.57 9.40
C SER A 171 5.74 -22.93 8.01
N ALA A 172 6.69 -23.37 7.18
CA ALA A 172 6.83 -22.90 5.81
C ALA A 172 5.61 -23.26 4.96
N ILE A 173 5.10 -24.50 5.07
CA ILE A 173 3.87 -24.94 4.39
C ILE A 173 2.67 -24.12 4.89
N THR A 174 2.53 -23.97 6.20
CA THR A 174 1.44 -23.18 6.81
C THR A 174 1.51 -21.72 6.35
N MET A 175 2.70 -21.12 6.32
CA MET A 175 2.90 -19.76 5.83
C MET A 175 2.55 -19.64 4.34
N LEU A 176 2.89 -20.63 3.52
CA LEU A 176 2.53 -20.64 2.10
C LEU A 176 1.01 -20.70 1.92
N VAL A 177 0.32 -21.54 2.69
CA VAL A 177 -1.15 -21.71 2.62
C VAL A 177 -1.87 -20.46 3.13
N PHE A 178 -1.40 -19.85 4.22
CA PHE A 178 -2.05 -18.70 4.85
C PHE A 178 -1.47 -17.35 4.46
N LYS A 179 -0.56 -17.29 3.49
CA LYS A 179 0.11 -16.05 3.05
C LYS A 179 -0.89 -14.94 2.77
N ASP A 180 -1.88 -15.22 1.94
CA ASP A 180 -2.86 -14.21 1.50
C ASP A 180 -3.82 -13.83 2.64
N THR A 181 -4.09 -14.75 3.57
CA THR A 181 -4.92 -14.47 4.76
C THR A 181 -4.20 -13.52 5.72
N ILE A 182 -2.92 -13.77 5.99
CA ILE A 182 -2.08 -12.89 6.82
C ILE A 182 -1.96 -11.51 6.17
N LEU A 183 -1.71 -11.48 4.86
CA LEU A 183 -1.58 -10.23 4.13
C LEU A 183 -2.90 -9.44 4.11
N SER A 184 -4.04 -10.12 3.93
CA SER A 184 -5.37 -9.49 4.01
C SER A 184 -5.60 -8.89 5.40
N PHE A 185 -5.29 -9.62 6.46
CA PHE A 185 -5.46 -9.13 7.82
C PHE A 185 -4.63 -7.87 8.09
N VAL A 186 -3.34 -7.91 7.75
CA VAL A 186 -2.45 -6.75 7.91
C VAL A 186 -2.94 -5.57 7.06
N ALA A 187 -3.35 -5.82 5.81
CA ALA A 187 -3.88 -4.81 4.93
C ALA A 187 -5.18 -4.18 5.46
N GLY A 188 -6.09 -4.99 6.00
CA GLY A 188 -7.33 -4.50 6.60
C GLY A 188 -7.07 -3.57 7.80
N VAL A 189 -6.15 -3.96 8.68
CA VAL A 189 -5.74 -3.10 9.81
C VAL A 189 -5.14 -1.79 9.32
N GLN A 190 -4.26 -1.84 8.31
CA GLN A 190 -3.62 -0.66 7.76
C GLN A 190 -4.60 0.27 7.03
N LEU A 191 -5.51 -0.28 6.21
CA LEU A 191 -6.56 0.47 5.53
C LEU A 191 -7.48 1.18 6.52
N SER A 192 -7.90 0.47 7.58
CA SER A 192 -8.72 1.04 8.64
C SER A 192 -7.99 2.10 9.46
N SER A 193 -6.67 1.98 9.63
CA SER A 193 -5.88 2.92 10.42
C SER A 193 -5.47 4.18 9.65
N ASN A 194 -5.27 4.08 8.33
CA ASN A 194 -4.73 5.17 7.49
C ASN A 194 -5.80 5.93 6.71
N ASP A 195 -7.09 5.68 6.97
CA ASP A 195 -8.23 6.40 6.39
C ASP A 195 -8.21 6.52 4.85
N THR A 196 -7.58 5.54 4.19
CA THR A 196 -7.38 5.53 2.74
C THR A 196 -8.68 5.17 1.99
N LEU A 197 -9.62 4.53 2.70
CA LEU A 197 -10.91 4.07 2.19
C LEU A 197 -11.97 4.15 3.30
N ARG A 198 -13.16 4.68 2.99
CA ARG A 198 -14.33 4.67 3.88
C ARG A 198 -15.54 4.07 3.18
N VAL A 199 -16.49 3.60 3.97
CA VAL A 199 -17.83 3.25 3.48
C VAL A 199 -18.49 4.50 2.91
N GLY A 200 -19.07 4.38 1.72
CA GLY A 200 -19.66 5.46 0.94
C GLY A 200 -18.72 6.12 -0.07
N ASP A 201 -17.43 5.76 -0.09
CA ASP A 201 -16.53 6.22 -1.15
C ASP A 201 -16.91 5.61 -2.49
N TRP A 202 -16.95 6.43 -3.54
CA TRP A 202 -16.89 5.91 -4.90
C TRP A 202 -15.44 5.57 -5.25
N ILE A 203 -15.20 4.30 -5.57
CA ILE A 203 -13.90 3.82 -6.05
C ILE A 203 -13.97 3.16 -7.43
N GLU A 204 -12.85 3.19 -8.15
CA GLU A 204 -12.67 2.53 -9.44
C GLU A 204 -11.39 1.68 -9.43
N MET A 205 -11.55 0.38 -9.70
CA MET A 205 -10.50 -0.64 -9.84
C MET A 205 -10.77 -1.51 -11.07
N PRO A 206 -10.32 -1.08 -12.27
CA PRO A 206 -10.63 -1.78 -13.53
C PRO A 206 -10.18 -3.25 -13.55
N GLN A 207 -9.06 -3.56 -12.89
CA GLN A 207 -8.47 -4.90 -12.87
C GLN A 207 -9.29 -5.96 -12.13
N VAL A 208 -10.26 -5.55 -11.31
CA VAL A 208 -11.22 -6.44 -10.63
C VAL A 208 -12.66 -6.14 -11.01
N GLY A 209 -12.90 -5.26 -12.00
CA GLY A 209 -14.24 -4.88 -12.42
C GLY A 209 -15.05 -4.21 -11.31
N ALA A 210 -14.42 -3.39 -10.48
CA ALA A 210 -15.11 -2.60 -9.46
C ALA A 210 -15.17 -1.13 -9.88
N ASP A 211 -16.37 -0.58 -10.00
CA ASP A 211 -16.63 0.83 -10.24
C ASP A 211 -17.97 1.21 -9.61
N GLY A 212 -17.89 1.80 -8.42
CA GLY A 212 -19.06 2.21 -7.65
C GLY A 212 -18.75 2.43 -6.17
N ASP A 213 -19.80 2.41 -5.36
CA ASP A 213 -19.74 2.83 -3.96
C ASP A 213 -19.30 1.69 -3.04
N VAL A 214 -18.39 1.98 -2.11
CA VAL A 214 -18.01 1.06 -1.04
C VAL A 214 -19.18 0.91 -0.07
N ILE A 215 -19.74 -0.29 0.03
CA ILE A 215 -20.87 -0.58 0.92
C ILE A 215 -20.44 -1.15 2.27
N ASP A 216 -19.28 -1.81 2.32
CA ASP A 216 -18.77 -2.48 3.52
C ASP A 216 -17.25 -2.65 3.47
N ILE A 217 -16.59 -2.52 4.62
CA ILE A 217 -15.14 -2.71 4.79
C ILE A 217 -14.93 -3.68 5.96
N ALA A 218 -14.64 -4.94 5.63
CA ALA A 218 -14.20 -5.93 6.59
C ALA A 218 -12.66 -6.06 6.59
N LEU A 219 -12.10 -6.74 7.58
CA LEU A 219 -10.64 -6.93 7.70
C LEU A 219 -10.01 -7.65 6.49
N GLN A 220 -10.76 -8.56 5.85
CA GLN A 220 -10.24 -9.39 4.77
C GLN A 220 -10.78 -9.01 3.40
N VAL A 221 -11.93 -8.35 3.34
CA VAL A 221 -12.66 -8.05 2.10
C VAL A 221 -13.31 -6.69 2.20
N VAL A 222 -13.25 -5.93 1.11
CA VAL A 222 -14.05 -4.73 0.86
C VAL A 222 -15.14 -5.10 -0.14
N LYS A 223 -16.38 -4.66 0.10
CA LYS A 223 -17.48 -4.83 -0.85
C LYS A 223 -17.78 -3.52 -1.53
N VAL A 224 -17.82 -3.55 -2.85
CA VAL A 224 -18.16 -2.42 -3.71
C VAL A 224 -19.44 -2.75 -4.45
N GLN A 225 -20.43 -1.87 -4.41
CA GLN A 225 -21.61 -1.97 -5.24
C GLN A 225 -21.38 -1.17 -6.52
N ASN A 226 -21.34 -1.87 -7.65
CA ASN A 226 -21.15 -1.27 -8.96
C ASN A 226 -22.38 -0.44 -9.40
N TRP A 227 -22.20 0.37 -10.44
CA TRP A 227 -23.30 1.15 -11.04
C TRP A 227 -24.46 0.29 -11.54
N ASP A 228 -24.18 -0.93 -12.01
CA ASP A 228 -25.18 -1.93 -12.41
C ASP A 228 -25.83 -2.67 -11.22
N LYS A 229 -25.54 -2.23 -9.99
CA LYS A 229 -26.02 -2.78 -8.71
C LYS A 229 -25.49 -4.17 -8.35
N THR A 230 -24.52 -4.71 -9.09
CA THR A 230 -23.77 -5.90 -8.67
C THR A 230 -22.83 -5.60 -7.50
N VAL A 231 -22.40 -6.62 -6.75
CA VAL A 231 -21.47 -6.46 -5.62
C VAL A 231 -20.17 -7.19 -5.91
N THR A 232 -19.08 -6.43 -6.04
CA THR A 232 -17.72 -6.96 -6.16
C THR A 232 -17.10 -7.08 -4.78
N SER A 233 -16.65 -8.28 -4.42
CA SER A 233 -15.93 -8.55 -3.16
C SER A 233 -14.43 -8.60 -3.42
N ILE A 234 -13.69 -7.62 -2.91
CA ILE A 234 -12.27 -7.41 -3.19
C ILE A 234 -11.46 -7.73 -1.94
N PRO A 235 -10.52 -8.68 -1.97
CA PRO A 235 -9.62 -8.92 -0.86
C PRO A 235 -8.81 -7.66 -0.49
N THR A 236 -8.68 -7.36 0.80
CA THR A 236 -8.01 -6.13 1.28
C THR A 236 -6.56 -6.02 0.83
N TRP A 237 -5.85 -7.14 0.68
CA TRP A 237 -4.47 -7.13 0.20
C TRP A 237 -4.30 -6.53 -1.21
N ARG A 238 -5.34 -6.58 -2.06
CA ARG A 238 -5.28 -6.00 -3.41
C ARG A 238 -5.15 -4.48 -3.38
N PHE A 239 -5.79 -3.80 -2.44
CA PHE A 239 -5.69 -2.34 -2.29
C PHE A 239 -4.29 -1.87 -1.90
N MET A 240 -3.46 -2.75 -1.35
CA MET A 240 -2.06 -2.42 -1.05
C MET A 240 -1.10 -2.73 -2.20
N GLN A 241 -1.48 -3.62 -3.11
CA GLN A 241 -0.62 -4.06 -4.22
C GLN A 241 -0.95 -3.38 -5.54
N GLU A 242 -2.22 -3.06 -5.75
CA GLU A 242 -2.72 -2.49 -7.00
C GLU A 242 -3.15 -1.04 -6.79
N SER A 243 -3.05 -0.23 -7.84
CA SER A 243 -3.59 1.13 -7.81
C SER A 243 -5.11 1.11 -7.95
N PHE A 244 -5.75 2.08 -7.30
CA PHE A 244 -7.17 2.35 -7.41
C PHE A 244 -7.42 3.85 -7.38
N LYS A 245 -8.54 4.28 -7.95
CA LYS A 245 -8.98 5.68 -7.84
C LYS A 245 -10.01 5.77 -6.73
N ASN A 246 -9.85 6.76 -5.86
CA ASN A 246 -10.86 7.15 -4.88
C ASN A 246 -11.40 8.53 -5.27
N TRP A 247 -12.68 8.59 -5.62
CA TRP A 247 -13.34 9.81 -6.10
C TRP A 247 -13.78 10.75 -4.98
N ARG A 248 -13.60 10.38 -3.69
CA ARG A 248 -13.90 11.26 -2.54
C ARG A 248 -13.23 12.62 -2.67
N GLY A 249 -11.95 12.67 -3.06
CA GLY A 249 -11.24 13.93 -3.23
C GLY A 249 -11.89 14.86 -4.27
N MET A 250 -12.49 14.31 -5.34
CA MET A 250 -13.28 15.08 -6.29
C MET A 250 -14.58 15.58 -5.66
N GLN A 251 -15.30 14.72 -4.94
CA GLN A 251 -16.55 15.08 -4.26
C GLN A 251 -16.35 16.20 -3.21
N GLU A 252 -15.28 16.11 -2.42
CA GLU A 252 -14.93 17.10 -1.38
C GLU A 252 -14.37 18.40 -1.95
N SER A 253 -13.72 18.37 -3.12
CA SER A 253 -13.16 19.57 -3.75
C SER A 253 -14.22 20.60 -4.20
N GLY A 254 -15.49 20.19 -4.28
CA GLY A 254 -16.59 21.05 -4.71
C GLY A 254 -16.61 21.35 -6.22
N GLY A 255 -15.82 20.64 -7.04
CA GLY A 255 -15.87 20.79 -8.49
C GLY A 255 -15.48 19.54 -9.26
N ARG A 256 -16.19 19.28 -10.36
CA ARG A 256 -15.95 18.12 -11.24
C ARG A 256 -15.42 18.57 -12.59
N ARG A 257 -14.35 17.90 -13.05
CA ARG A 257 -13.62 18.31 -14.25
C ARG A 257 -14.39 17.98 -15.53
N ILE A 258 -14.57 18.96 -16.40
CA ILE A 258 -14.89 18.77 -17.82
C ILE A 258 -13.57 18.79 -18.59
N LYS A 259 -13.31 17.72 -19.35
CA LYS A 259 -12.16 17.61 -20.25
C LYS A 259 -12.59 16.89 -21.51
N ARG A 260 -13.02 17.65 -22.51
CA ARG A 260 -13.55 17.12 -23.78
C ARG A 260 -13.16 18.04 -24.92
N SER A 261 -12.95 17.46 -26.11
CA SER A 261 -12.52 18.19 -27.29
C SER A 261 -13.65 18.35 -28.30
N LEU A 262 -13.68 19.52 -28.94
CA LEU A 262 -14.49 19.83 -30.10
C LEU A 262 -13.58 19.75 -31.33
N TYR A 263 -13.85 18.82 -32.25
CA TYR A 263 -12.99 18.61 -33.42
C TYR A 263 -13.39 19.58 -34.53
N ILE A 264 -12.48 20.47 -34.93
CA ILE A 264 -12.69 21.48 -35.96
C ILE A 264 -12.16 20.99 -37.30
N ASP A 265 -12.97 21.11 -38.36
CA ASP A 265 -12.54 20.85 -39.74
C ASP A 265 -11.41 21.82 -40.12
N ILE A 266 -10.23 21.27 -40.38
CA ILE A 266 -9.04 22.05 -40.73
C ILE A 266 -9.21 22.89 -41.99
N SER A 267 -10.06 22.45 -42.93
CA SER A 267 -10.33 23.20 -44.17
C SER A 267 -11.16 24.46 -43.94
N SER A 268 -11.85 24.56 -42.80
CA SER A 268 -12.59 25.76 -42.40
C SER A 268 -11.71 26.80 -41.69
N VAL A 269 -10.45 26.48 -41.39
CA VAL A 269 -9.55 27.37 -40.67
C VAL A 269 -8.96 28.42 -41.62
N GLY A 270 -9.09 29.69 -41.24
CA GLY A 270 -8.62 30.79 -42.06
C GLY A 270 -8.50 32.12 -41.30
N PHE A 271 -8.15 33.17 -42.03
CA PHE A 271 -8.14 34.53 -41.49
C PHE A 271 -9.56 35.09 -41.40
N VAL A 272 -9.83 35.86 -40.34
CA VAL A 272 -11.10 36.58 -40.19
C VAL A 272 -11.20 37.66 -41.26
N ALA A 273 -12.31 37.66 -42.01
CA ALA A 273 -12.61 38.69 -42.99
C ALA A 273 -13.12 39.97 -42.30
N PRO A 274 -12.96 41.18 -42.89
CA PRO A 274 -13.43 42.42 -42.28
C PRO A 274 -14.93 42.40 -41.92
N THR A 275 -15.78 41.90 -42.82
CA THR A 275 -17.22 41.75 -42.58
C THR A 275 -17.55 40.81 -41.42
N GLN A 276 -16.77 39.74 -41.28
CA GLN A 276 -16.89 38.81 -40.18
C GLN A 276 -16.40 39.43 -38.86
N PHE A 277 -15.34 40.23 -38.90
CA PHE A 277 -14.83 40.94 -37.73
C PHE A 277 -15.89 41.91 -37.17
N ASP A 278 -16.54 42.68 -38.04
CA ASP A 278 -17.62 43.59 -37.65
C ASP A 278 -18.76 42.84 -36.97
N HIS A 279 -19.15 41.68 -37.51
CA HIS A 279 -20.16 40.81 -36.91
C HIS A 279 -19.74 40.29 -35.52
N LEU A 280 -18.51 39.80 -35.39
CA LEU A 280 -17.97 39.27 -34.13
C LEU A 280 -17.83 40.36 -33.04
N CYS A 281 -17.65 41.63 -33.40
CA CYS A 281 -17.65 42.76 -32.47
C CYS A 281 -18.99 42.96 -31.75
N HIS A 282 -20.10 42.46 -32.30
CA HIS A 282 -21.39 42.48 -31.64
C HIS A 282 -21.52 41.44 -30.52
N LEU A 283 -20.65 40.41 -30.50
CA LEU A 283 -20.65 39.40 -29.44
C LEU A 283 -20.13 40.01 -28.13
N ARG A 284 -21.04 40.14 -27.15
CA ARG A 284 -20.77 40.74 -25.82
C ARG A 284 -19.51 40.18 -25.16
N VAL A 285 -19.29 38.88 -25.28
CA VAL A 285 -18.22 38.13 -24.60
C VAL A 285 -16.83 38.40 -25.22
N LEU A 286 -16.76 38.87 -26.47
CA LEU A 286 -15.51 39.10 -27.20
C LEU A 286 -15.07 40.56 -27.26
N LYS A 287 -15.92 41.53 -26.90
CA LYS A 287 -15.64 42.96 -27.08
C LYS A 287 -14.27 43.41 -26.57
N GLY A 288 -13.92 43.03 -25.34
CA GLY A 288 -12.61 43.38 -24.76
C GLY A 288 -11.45 42.72 -25.51
N TYR A 289 -11.55 41.41 -25.76
CA TYR A 289 -10.51 40.66 -26.48
C TYR A 289 -10.24 41.21 -27.89
N LEU A 290 -11.30 41.50 -28.65
CA LEU A 290 -11.16 42.00 -30.02
C LEU A 290 -10.55 43.40 -30.04
N ALA A 291 -10.95 44.28 -29.12
CA ALA A 291 -10.37 45.62 -29.00
C ALA A 291 -8.86 45.55 -28.70
N ASP A 292 -8.46 44.77 -27.70
CA ASP A 292 -7.05 44.60 -27.33
C ASP A 292 -6.22 43.99 -28.47
N LYS A 293 -6.78 42.98 -29.15
CA LYS A 293 -6.10 42.32 -30.26
C LYS A 293 -5.94 43.21 -31.49
N GLN A 294 -6.92 44.07 -31.75
CA GLN A 294 -6.84 45.00 -32.88
C GLN A 294 -5.67 45.97 -32.67
N VAL A 295 -5.53 46.54 -31.47
CA VAL A 295 -4.40 47.43 -31.12
C VAL A 295 -3.06 46.70 -31.27
N GLU A 296 -2.94 45.45 -30.79
CA GLU A 296 -1.72 44.64 -30.91
C GLU A 296 -1.34 44.39 -32.38
N ILE A 297 -2.33 44.06 -33.21
CA ILE A 297 -2.15 43.77 -34.64
C ILE A 297 -1.75 45.02 -35.40
N ASP A 298 -2.41 46.14 -35.14
CA ASP A 298 -2.11 47.42 -35.82
C ASP A 298 -0.70 47.90 -35.47
N THR A 299 -0.31 47.80 -34.19
CA THR A 299 1.05 48.14 -33.73
C THR A 299 2.11 47.26 -34.37
N TYR A 300 1.86 45.94 -34.49
CA TYR A 300 2.79 45.04 -35.15
C TYR A 300 2.92 45.37 -36.65
N ASN A 301 1.78 45.58 -37.31
CA ASN A 301 1.74 45.81 -38.75
C ASN A 301 2.30 47.18 -39.15
N SER A 302 2.17 48.22 -38.30
CA SER A 302 2.78 49.53 -38.56
C SER A 302 4.30 49.49 -38.54
N ASN A 303 4.90 48.56 -37.79
CA ASN A 303 6.35 48.41 -37.67
C ASN A 303 6.99 47.63 -38.83
N LEU A 304 6.20 47.08 -39.75
CA LEU A 304 6.70 46.26 -40.87
C LEU A 304 7.27 47.09 -42.04
N GLY A 305 6.98 48.38 -42.14
CA GLY A 305 7.48 49.22 -43.24
C GLY A 305 7.14 48.65 -44.63
N GLU A 306 8.16 48.49 -45.48
CA GLU A 306 8.02 47.95 -46.84
C GLU A 306 7.59 46.46 -46.87
N ASP A 307 7.93 45.69 -45.83
CA ASP A 307 7.58 44.26 -45.73
C ASP A 307 6.06 44.03 -45.59
N ALA A 308 5.30 45.08 -45.25
CA ALA A 308 3.84 45.04 -45.13
C ALA A 308 3.11 44.81 -46.46
N GLN A 309 3.80 44.98 -47.61
CA GLN A 309 3.22 44.72 -48.94
C GLN A 309 2.87 43.23 -49.12
N MET A 310 3.64 42.32 -48.53
CA MET A 310 3.35 40.89 -48.57
C MET A 310 2.34 40.54 -47.47
N GLN A 311 1.15 40.06 -47.87
CA GLN A 311 0.09 39.74 -46.90
C GLN A 311 0.49 38.67 -45.87
N ALA A 312 1.39 37.74 -46.23
CA ALA A 312 1.89 36.71 -45.33
C ALA A 312 2.70 37.27 -44.15
N ASN A 313 3.31 38.46 -44.30
CA ASN A 313 4.08 39.12 -43.25
C ASN A 313 3.18 39.87 -42.25
N ARG A 314 1.94 40.19 -42.65
CA ARG A 314 1.00 40.90 -41.80
C ARG A 314 0.41 39.95 -40.78
N ARG A 315 0.37 40.40 -39.52
CA ARG A 315 -0.39 39.70 -38.48
C ARG A 315 -1.87 39.93 -38.71
N ARG A 316 -2.66 38.85 -38.64
CA ARG A 316 -4.12 38.86 -38.81
C ARG A 316 -4.77 37.93 -37.79
N LEU A 317 -6.02 38.24 -37.43
CA LEU A 317 -6.84 37.34 -36.62
C LEU A 317 -7.19 36.08 -37.43
N THR A 318 -7.12 34.93 -36.78
CA THR A 318 -7.64 33.67 -37.33
C THR A 318 -8.98 33.35 -36.70
N ASN A 319 -9.89 32.77 -37.46
CA ASN A 319 -11.20 32.37 -36.94
C ASN A 319 -11.08 31.37 -35.79
N LEU A 320 -10.18 30.39 -35.92
CA LEU A 320 -9.87 29.39 -34.88
C LEU A 320 -9.35 30.03 -33.59
N GLY A 321 -8.42 31.00 -33.72
CA GLY A 321 -7.88 31.73 -32.57
C GLY A 321 -8.94 32.57 -31.86
N THR A 322 -9.81 33.21 -32.64
CA THR A 322 -10.92 34.03 -32.12
C THR A 322 -12.02 33.17 -31.48
N PHE A 323 -12.35 32.01 -32.05
CA PHE A 323 -13.27 31.04 -31.44
C PHE A 323 -12.73 30.49 -30.12
N ARG A 324 -11.43 30.16 -30.06
CA ARG A 324 -10.79 29.75 -28.79
C ARG A 324 -10.93 30.82 -27.71
N ALA A 325 -10.70 32.08 -28.05
CA ALA A 325 -10.86 33.19 -27.12
C ALA A 325 -12.32 33.36 -26.69
N TYR A 326 -13.28 33.22 -27.61
CA TYR A 326 -14.71 33.22 -27.33
C TYR A 326 -15.09 32.13 -26.34
N ALA A 327 -14.72 30.88 -26.63
CA ALA A 327 -15.05 29.73 -25.78
C ALA A 327 -14.48 29.90 -24.37
N LEU A 328 -13.25 30.40 -24.24
CA LEU A 328 -12.66 30.69 -22.93
C LEU A 328 -13.44 31.78 -22.17
N ALA A 329 -13.78 32.87 -22.83
CA ALA A 329 -14.53 33.97 -22.22
C ALA A 329 -15.98 33.57 -21.89
N TYR A 330 -16.58 32.69 -22.69
CA TYR A 330 -17.88 32.07 -22.42
C TYR A 330 -17.81 31.23 -21.13
N LEU A 331 -16.83 30.33 -21.00
CA LEU A 331 -16.65 29.54 -19.77
C LEU A 331 -16.37 30.41 -18.54
N LYS A 332 -15.56 31.46 -18.69
CA LYS A 332 -15.26 32.41 -17.60
C LYS A 332 -16.44 33.25 -17.14
N SER A 333 -17.46 33.41 -18.00
CA SER A 333 -18.71 34.10 -17.65
C SER A 333 -19.84 33.14 -17.28
N HIS A 334 -19.61 31.82 -17.36
CA HIS A 334 -20.65 30.83 -17.12
C HIS A 334 -20.89 30.62 -15.61
N PRO A 335 -22.13 30.77 -15.11
CA PRO A 335 -22.42 30.79 -13.67
C PRO A 335 -22.23 29.42 -12.99
N ARG A 336 -22.30 28.31 -13.75
CA ARG A 336 -22.12 26.94 -13.24
C ARG A 336 -20.69 26.40 -13.40
N ILE A 337 -19.75 27.23 -13.87
CA ILE A 337 -18.33 26.89 -13.95
C ILE A 337 -17.61 27.50 -12.76
N ASN A 338 -16.77 26.69 -12.12
CA ASN A 338 -15.95 27.10 -11.00
C ASN A 338 -14.79 27.97 -11.50
N GLN A 339 -14.83 29.26 -11.14
CA GLN A 339 -13.87 30.26 -11.59
C GLN A 339 -12.57 30.30 -10.77
N THR A 340 -12.51 29.62 -9.61
CA THR A 340 -11.30 29.55 -8.80
C THR A 340 -10.37 28.41 -9.24
N MET A 341 -10.93 27.41 -9.92
CA MET A 341 -10.19 26.29 -10.48
C MET A 341 -9.68 26.59 -11.91
N THR A 342 -8.80 25.73 -12.42
CA THR A 342 -8.25 25.88 -13.77
C THR A 342 -9.36 25.87 -14.82
N CYS A 343 -9.45 26.95 -15.59
CA CYS A 343 -10.32 27.07 -16.76
C CYS A 343 -9.48 27.50 -17.97
N MET A 344 -9.41 26.64 -18.97
CA MET A 344 -8.65 26.87 -20.20
C MET A 344 -9.37 26.27 -21.42
N VAL A 345 -9.13 26.89 -22.57
CA VAL A 345 -9.48 26.33 -23.87
C VAL A 345 -8.22 26.30 -24.71
N ARG A 346 -7.81 25.12 -25.17
CA ARG A 346 -6.54 24.94 -25.88
C ARG A 346 -6.68 24.10 -27.13
N GLN A 347 -5.86 24.42 -28.11
CA GLN A 347 -5.72 23.65 -29.33
C GLN A 347 -4.73 22.50 -29.09
N LEU A 348 -5.11 21.28 -29.43
CA LEU A 348 -4.21 20.13 -29.46
C LEU A 348 -3.61 19.94 -30.87
N ALA A 349 -2.66 19.01 -30.99
CA ALA A 349 -2.08 18.67 -32.29
C ALA A 349 -3.18 18.24 -33.28
N PRO A 350 -3.14 18.70 -34.55
CA PRO A 350 -4.06 18.25 -35.59
C PRO A 350 -4.02 16.73 -35.78
N GLN A 351 -5.18 16.14 -36.06
CA GLN A 351 -5.39 14.72 -36.32
C GLN A 351 -6.14 14.54 -37.65
N ALA A 352 -6.38 13.29 -38.06
CA ALA A 352 -7.17 13.01 -39.26
C ALA A 352 -8.61 13.55 -39.13
N GLU A 353 -9.12 13.62 -37.90
CA GLU A 353 -10.41 14.16 -37.51
C GLU A 353 -10.41 15.69 -37.35
N GLY A 354 -9.40 16.38 -37.88
CA GLY A 354 -9.26 17.83 -37.80
C GLY A 354 -8.49 18.31 -36.58
N ILE A 355 -8.77 19.52 -36.11
CA ILE A 355 -8.05 20.19 -35.03
C ILE A 355 -8.85 20.10 -33.73
N PRO A 356 -8.41 19.35 -32.71
CA PRO A 356 -9.13 19.27 -31.45
C PRO A 356 -8.98 20.57 -30.64
N MET A 357 -10.12 21.20 -30.33
CA MET A 357 -10.23 22.29 -29.37
C MET A 357 -10.66 21.73 -28.01
N GLU A 358 -9.72 21.53 -27.10
CA GLU A 358 -9.98 20.96 -25.78
C GLU A 358 -10.55 22.03 -24.83
N ILE A 359 -11.75 21.76 -24.33
CA ILE A 359 -12.40 22.48 -23.25
C ILE A 359 -11.98 21.83 -21.94
N TYR A 360 -11.29 22.59 -21.08
CA TYR A 360 -10.84 22.14 -19.77
C TYR A 360 -11.31 23.12 -18.71
N CYS A 361 -12.27 22.71 -17.90
CA CYS A 361 -12.79 23.52 -16.80
C CYS A 361 -13.34 22.62 -15.69
N PHE A 362 -13.78 23.21 -14.59
CA PHE A 362 -14.45 22.50 -13.51
C PHE A 362 -15.85 23.09 -13.31
N THR A 363 -16.85 22.24 -13.13
CA THR A 363 -18.17 22.67 -12.68
C THR A 363 -18.10 23.09 -11.21
N ASN A 364 -19.05 23.91 -10.76
CA ASN A 364 -19.21 24.27 -9.34
C ASN A 364 -20.08 23.27 -8.55
N THR A 365 -20.39 22.13 -9.14
CA THR A 365 -21.15 21.01 -8.56
C THR A 365 -20.41 19.71 -8.82
N THR A 366 -20.57 18.75 -7.93
CA THR A 366 -20.03 17.38 -8.04
C THR A 366 -21.14 16.36 -8.33
N ALA A 367 -22.41 16.76 -8.25
CA ALA A 367 -23.56 15.92 -8.54
C ALA A 367 -23.54 15.47 -10.00
N TRP A 368 -23.66 14.16 -10.23
CA TRP A 368 -23.43 13.58 -11.55
C TRP A 368 -24.43 14.08 -12.60
N ALA A 369 -25.74 14.03 -12.32
CA ALA A 369 -26.76 14.46 -13.28
C ALA A 369 -26.62 15.95 -13.65
N GLU A 370 -26.33 16.82 -12.68
CA GLU A 370 -26.11 18.24 -12.95
C GLU A 370 -24.85 18.48 -13.78
N TYR A 371 -23.75 17.77 -13.46
CA TYR A 371 -22.52 17.83 -14.22
C TYR A 371 -22.73 17.46 -15.69
N GLU A 372 -23.45 16.37 -15.98
CA GLU A 372 -23.74 15.97 -17.36
C GLU A 372 -24.60 16.99 -18.10
N GLY A 373 -25.60 17.57 -17.41
CA GLY A 373 -26.42 18.65 -17.97
C GLY A 373 -25.59 19.89 -18.31
N ILE A 374 -24.74 20.36 -17.39
CA ILE A 374 -23.85 21.50 -17.63
C ILE A 374 -22.91 21.22 -18.80
N GLN A 375 -22.30 20.03 -18.83
CA GLN A 375 -21.42 19.62 -19.92
C GLN A 375 -22.15 19.59 -21.26
N GLY A 376 -23.36 19.03 -21.32
CA GLY A 376 -24.21 19.03 -22.50
C GLY A 376 -24.49 20.44 -23.02
N ASP A 377 -25.05 21.31 -22.16
CA ASP A 377 -25.43 22.68 -22.51
C ASP A 377 -24.25 23.49 -23.08
N ILE A 378 -23.05 23.34 -22.49
CA ILE A 378 -21.84 24.01 -22.96
C ILE A 378 -21.48 23.56 -24.37
N PHE A 379 -21.49 22.25 -24.63
CA PHE A 379 -21.11 21.72 -25.94
C PHE A 379 -22.17 22.04 -27.00
N ASP A 380 -23.46 21.95 -26.68
CA ASP A 380 -24.55 22.31 -27.59
C ASP A 380 -24.44 23.77 -28.05
N HIS A 381 -24.14 24.68 -27.11
CA HIS A 381 -23.88 26.09 -27.43
C HIS A 381 -22.62 26.27 -28.29
N LEU A 382 -21.51 25.64 -27.92
CA LEU A 382 -20.26 25.76 -28.65
C LEU A 382 -20.34 25.20 -30.08
N PHE A 383 -21.01 24.07 -30.29
CA PHE A 383 -21.26 23.52 -31.62
C PHE A 383 -22.10 24.47 -32.48
N SER A 384 -23.18 25.02 -31.91
CA SER A 384 -24.10 25.91 -32.62
C SER A 384 -23.44 27.22 -33.04
N VAL A 385 -22.52 27.74 -32.24
CA VAL A 385 -21.86 29.02 -32.49
C VAL A 385 -20.68 28.90 -33.48
N LEU A 386 -20.21 27.70 -33.84
CA LEU A 386 -19.08 27.53 -34.77
C LEU A 386 -19.28 28.26 -36.11
N SER A 387 -20.49 28.22 -36.65
CA SER A 387 -20.82 28.85 -37.94
C SER A 387 -20.66 30.37 -37.93
N GLU A 388 -20.86 31.03 -36.78
CA GLU A 388 -20.61 32.48 -36.62
C GLU A 388 -19.14 32.83 -36.84
N PHE A 389 -18.24 31.88 -36.57
CA PHE A 389 -16.80 32.00 -36.80
C PHE A 389 -16.39 31.44 -38.18
N GLY A 390 -17.34 31.01 -39.02
CA GLY A 390 -17.05 30.37 -40.29
C GLY A 390 -16.29 29.05 -40.13
N LEU A 391 -16.34 28.47 -38.92
CA LEU A 391 -15.75 27.18 -38.61
C LEU A 391 -16.80 26.09 -38.77
N ARG A 392 -16.33 24.87 -39.04
CA ARG A 392 -17.18 23.67 -39.07
C ARG A 392 -16.64 22.64 -38.10
N ALA A 393 -17.55 21.91 -37.46
CA ALA A 393 -17.17 20.69 -36.76
C ALA A 393 -16.76 19.65 -37.80
N TYR A 394 -15.66 18.94 -37.54
CA TYR A 394 -15.31 17.78 -38.35
C TYR A 394 -16.37 16.69 -38.15
N GLN A 395 -16.78 16.06 -39.25
CA GLN A 395 -17.62 14.88 -39.26
C GLN A 395 -17.04 13.89 -40.25
N GLN A 396 -17.04 12.60 -39.89
CA GLN A 396 -16.76 11.56 -40.86
C GLN A 396 -17.94 11.47 -41.84
N PRO A 397 -17.70 11.25 -43.15
CA PRO A 397 -18.78 11.04 -44.11
C PRO A 397 -19.69 9.91 -43.62
N SER A 398 -20.98 10.18 -43.52
CA SER A 398 -21.98 9.19 -43.15
C SER A 398 -22.53 8.47 -44.39
N GLY A 399 -23.26 7.38 -44.18
CA GLY A 399 -23.99 6.73 -45.27
C GLY A 399 -25.00 7.66 -45.96
N HIS A 400 -25.53 8.66 -45.25
CA HIS A 400 -26.43 9.66 -45.80
C HIS A 400 -25.71 10.58 -46.80
N ASP A 401 -24.50 11.04 -46.49
CA ASP A 401 -23.70 11.90 -47.37
C ASP A 401 -23.32 11.18 -48.67
N LEU A 402 -22.96 9.89 -48.57
CA LEU A 402 -22.71 9.03 -49.73
C LEU A 402 -23.98 8.77 -50.56
N SER A 403 -25.15 8.69 -49.92
CA SER A 403 -26.43 8.52 -50.62
C SER A 403 -26.85 9.78 -51.40
N LEU A 404 -26.57 10.98 -50.86
CA LEU A 404 -26.79 12.24 -51.57
C LEU A 404 -25.88 12.34 -52.80
N LEU A 405 -24.62 11.92 -52.68
CA LEU A 405 -23.69 11.79 -53.80
C LEU A 405 -24.20 10.80 -54.85
N ALA A 406 -24.62 9.60 -54.47
CA ALA A 406 -25.15 8.59 -55.39
C ALA A 406 -26.44 9.05 -56.10
N GLY A 407 -27.32 9.76 -55.39
CA GLY A 407 -28.54 10.34 -55.96
C GLY A 407 -28.26 11.42 -57.01
N THR A 408 -27.22 12.23 -56.82
CA THR A 408 -26.77 13.23 -57.82
C THR A 408 -26.05 12.63 -59.02
N MET A 409 -25.57 11.37 -58.92
CA MET A 409 -24.89 10.66 -60.01
C MET A 409 -25.83 9.83 -60.89
N SER A 410 -27.15 9.85 -60.66
CA SER A 410 -28.11 9.17 -61.54
C SER A 410 -28.28 9.99 -62.85
N PRO A 411 -27.91 9.45 -64.03
CA PRO A 411 -27.93 10.22 -65.26
C PRO A 411 -29.37 10.53 -65.69
N ALA A 412 -29.62 11.80 -66.04
CA ALA A 412 -30.84 12.24 -66.68
C ALA A 412 -31.11 11.36 -67.91
N ALA A 413 -32.25 10.66 -67.91
CA ALA A 413 -32.68 9.85 -69.03
C ALA A 413 -32.76 10.73 -70.28
N HIS A 414 -31.99 10.37 -71.31
CA HIS A 414 -32.07 10.98 -72.64
C HIS A 414 -33.51 10.84 -73.18
N GLU A 415 -34.25 11.95 -73.25
CA GLU A 415 -35.40 12.06 -74.14
C GLU A 415 -34.88 12.17 -75.58
N THR A 416 -34.88 11.05 -76.28
CA THR A 416 -34.61 11.02 -77.73
C THR A 416 -35.88 11.46 -78.47
N THR A 417 -35.91 12.70 -78.92
CA THR A 417 -36.89 13.18 -79.90
C THR A 417 -36.63 12.51 -81.26
N ALA A 418 -37.45 11.50 -81.57
CA ALA A 418 -37.48 10.89 -82.89
C ALA A 418 -38.27 11.80 -83.86
N THR A 419 -37.57 12.45 -84.79
CA THR A 419 -38.18 13.07 -85.96
C THR A 419 -37.74 12.39 -87.25
N ALA A 420 -38.76 12.11 -88.06
CA ALA A 420 -38.79 11.96 -89.51
C ALA A 420 -38.50 10.57 -90.14
N GLY A 421 -39.57 10.02 -90.74
CA GLY A 421 -39.51 8.97 -91.74
C GLY A 421 -40.88 8.31 -92.01
N GLN A 422 -41.77 8.99 -92.74
CA GLN A 422 -42.88 8.38 -93.49
C GLN A 422 -42.82 8.90 -94.94
N PRO A 423 -43.40 8.20 -95.93
CA PRO A 423 -43.65 6.76 -96.06
C PRO A 423 -42.74 6.08 -97.10
#